data_AF-A0AA94F267-F1
#
_entry.id   AF-A0AA94F267-F1
#
_cell.length_a   1.000
_cell.length_b   1.000
_cell.length_c   1.000
_cell.angle_alpha   90.00
_cell.angle_beta   90.00
_cell.angle_gamma   90.00
#
_symmetry.space_group_name_H-M   'P 1'
#
loop_
_entity.id
_entity.type
_entity.pdbx_description
1 polymer ?
#
loop_
_entity_poly.entity_id
_entity_poly.type
_entity_poly.pdbx_seq_one_letter_code
_entity_poly.pdbx_strand_id
1 'polypeptide(L)'
;MAKKNQSTRLTNQHKKSQGVVGIFGDNAKMHDLTVGEISNLVITQLQEEYPQLTFQYKTSIRKEEINEALKKIDPELGQTLFVPNSSIKPDGGIIEVKDDNGEWRIVLVSEAKHQGKDIENIKKGIQVGTADNQDLMAAGNAIERSHKNISEIANYMLSESHFPYVLFLEGSNFLTETISIKRPDGRIVTLEYNSGMLNRLDRLTSANYGMPINTNLCENKFVKHKDKTIMLQATSIYTQGNGEKWDNKEMFNIMIEISKTSLKMLGSDLFNQITKK
;
A
#
# COMPACT_ATOMS: atom_id res chain seq x y z
N MET A 1 -26.85 -6.09 -19.81
CA MET A 1 -25.60 -5.88 -20.58
C MET A 1 -24.77 -4.83 -19.88
N ALA A 2 -23.80 -5.24 -19.05
CA ALA A 2 -22.86 -4.34 -18.37
C ALA A 2 -21.63 -5.16 -17.94
N LYS A 3 -20.75 -5.51 -18.88
CA LYS A 3 -19.55 -6.35 -18.60
C LYS A 3 -18.33 -6.06 -19.49
N LYS A 4 -18.21 -4.86 -20.09
CA LYS A 4 -17.15 -4.56 -21.08
C LYS A 4 -16.24 -3.35 -20.81
N ASN A 5 -16.33 -2.68 -19.66
CA ASN A 5 -15.56 -1.45 -19.42
C ASN A 5 -14.38 -1.58 -18.42
N GLN A 6 -14.18 -2.74 -17.79
CA GLN A 6 -13.01 -2.95 -16.91
C GLN A 6 -11.74 -3.33 -17.68
N SER A 7 -11.86 -4.15 -18.73
CA SER A 7 -10.70 -4.63 -19.49
C SER A 7 -10.00 -3.51 -20.29
N THR A 8 -10.77 -2.58 -20.86
CA THR A 8 -10.23 -1.42 -21.60
C THR A 8 -9.45 -0.45 -20.73
N ARG A 9 -9.72 -0.40 -19.41
CA ARG A 9 -8.98 0.45 -18.47
C ARG A 9 -7.58 -0.12 -18.19
N LEU A 10 -7.47 -1.43 -17.97
CA LEU A 10 -6.18 -2.12 -17.83
C LEU A 10 -5.34 -2.00 -19.11
N THR A 11 -5.93 -2.20 -20.29
CA THR A 11 -5.18 -2.16 -21.56
C THR A 11 -4.60 -0.76 -21.86
N ASN A 12 -5.28 0.31 -21.44
CA ASN A 12 -4.76 1.67 -21.59
C ASN A 12 -3.68 2.02 -20.55
N GLN A 13 -3.73 1.44 -19.34
CA GLN A 13 -2.67 1.52 -18.33
C GLN A 13 -1.36 0.88 -18.85
N HIS A 14 -1.44 -0.27 -19.52
CA HIS A 14 -0.30 -0.96 -20.12
C HIS A 14 0.41 -0.20 -21.26
N LYS A 15 -0.27 0.72 -21.95
CA LYS A 15 0.35 1.52 -23.02
C LYS A 15 1.17 2.71 -22.51
N LYS A 16 0.91 3.19 -21.28
CA LYS A 16 1.70 4.24 -20.62
C LYS A 16 2.98 3.74 -19.95
N SER A 17 3.12 2.43 -19.72
CA SER A 17 4.26 1.80 -19.05
C SER A 17 5.50 1.57 -19.92
N GLN A 18 5.64 2.24 -21.08
CA GLN A 18 6.86 2.11 -21.91
C GLN A 18 8.15 2.60 -21.20
N GLY A 19 8.05 3.45 -20.17
CA GLY A 19 9.21 3.82 -19.32
C GLY A 19 9.69 2.71 -18.39
N VAL A 20 8.79 1.83 -17.95
CA VAL A 20 9.06 0.74 -16.99
C VAL A 20 9.96 -0.34 -17.60
N VAL A 21 9.90 -0.50 -18.93
CA VAL A 21 10.74 -1.47 -19.67
C VAL A 21 12.22 -1.10 -19.61
N GLY A 22 12.56 0.20 -19.43
CA GLY A 22 13.94 0.69 -19.33
C GLY A 22 14.61 0.38 -17.98
N ILE A 23 13.90 0.59 -16.86
CA ILE A 23 14.43 0.32 -15.51
C ILE A 23 14.45 -1.19 -15.19
N PHE A 24 13.46 -1.93 -15.71
CA PHE A 24 13.37 -3.39 -15.58
C PHE A 24 13.91 -4.11 -16.82
N GLY A 25 14.96 -3.56 -17.44
CA GLY A 25 15.60 -4.16 -18.63
C GLY A 25 15.99 -5.62 -18.43
N ASP A 26 16.09 -6.36 -19.54
CA ASP A 26 16.14 -7.83 -19.74
C ASP A 26 17.08 -8.69 -18.86
N ASN A 27 17.76 -8.13 -17.85
CA ASN A 27 18.75 -8.82 -16.99
C ASN A 27 18.58 -8.62 -15.47
N ALA A 28 17.56 -7.91 -14.97
CA ALA A 28 17.30 -7.91 -13.53
C ALA A 28 16.62 -9.23 -13.14
N LYS A 29 17.28 -10.07 -12.32
CA LYS A 29 16.68 -11.27 -11.74
C LYS A 29 15.38 -10.89 -11.02
N MET A 30 14.24 -11.04 -11.70
CA MET A 30 12.90 -10.64 -11.27
C MET A 30 12.33 -11.48 -10.11
N HIS A 31 13.15 -12.26 -9.41
CA HIS A 31 12.68 -13.16 -8.36
C HIS A 31 12.94 -12.55 -6.98
N ASP A 32 11.85 -12.34 -6.23
CA ASP A 32 11.84 -12.17 -4.77
C ASP A 32 12.38 -10.82 -4.21
N LEU A 33 12.16 -9.71 -4.93
CA LEU A 33 12.36 -8.37 -4.33
C LEU A 33 11.34 -8.11 -3.22
N THR A 34 11.81 -7.53 -2.13
CA THR A 34 10.98 -7.01 -1.04
C THR A 34 10.34 -5.67 -1.43
N VAL A 35 9.23 -5.31 -0.77
CA VAL A 35 8.55 -4.02 -0.99
C VAL A 35 9.49 -2.82 -0.79
N GLY A 36 10.46 -2.90 0.13
CA GLY A 36 11.46 -1.85 0.35
C GLY A 36 12.48 -1.72 -0.77
N GLU A 37 12.90 -2.83 -1.39
CA GLU A 37 13.75 -2.79 -2.58
C GLU A 37 13.01 -2.17 -3.77
N ILE A 38 11.71 -2.49 -3.92
CA ILE A 38 10.85 -1.85 -4.94
C ILE A 38 10.73 -0.35 -4.68
N SER A 39 10.58 0.10 -3.43
CA SER A 39 10.57 1.54 -3.09
C SER A 39 11.85 2.26 -3.53
N ASN A 40 13.02 1.62 -3.42
CA ASN A 40 14.26 2.22 -3.93
C ASN A 40 14.26 2.37 -5.45
N LEU A 41 13.72 1.38 -6.19
CA LEU A 41 13.55 1.49 -7.64
C LEU A 41 12.58 2.62 -8.02
N VAL A 42 11.52 2.81 -7.22
CA VAL A 42 10.57 3.92 -7.40
C VAL A 42 11.29 5.26 -7.27
N ILE A 43 12.18 5.43 -6.29
CA ILE A 43 12.98 6.66 -6.15
C ILE A 43 13.85 6.90 -7.38
N THR A 44 14.56 5.88 -7.86
CA THR A 44 15.39 5.99 -9.07
C THR A 44 14.56 6.46 -10.26
N GLN A 45 13.38 5.87 -10.49
CA GLN A 45 12.47 6.30 -11.56
C GLN A 45 11.98 7.74 -11.39
N LEU A 46 11.65 8.15 -10.16
CA LEU A 46 11.20 9.52 -9.89
C LEU A 46 12.32 10.55 -10.12
N GLN A 47 13.56 10.21 -9.76
CA GLN A 47 14.73 11.05 -10.02
C GLN A 47 15.05 11.18 -11.52
N GLU A 48 14.88 10.09 -12.29
CA GLU A 48 15.03 10.12 -13.74
C GLU A 48 13.94 10.96 -14.42
N GLU A 49 12.69 10.86 -13.97
CA GLU A 49 11.56 11.60 -14.55
C GLU A 49 11.51 13.07 -14.11
N TYR A 50 11.98 13.38 -12.91
CA TYR A 50 11.96 14.71 -12.32
C TYR A 50 13.36 15.11 -11.80
N PRO A 51 14.36 15.26 -12.70
CA PRO A 51 15.75 15.51 -12.31
C PRO A 51 15.97 16.83 -11.53
N GLN A 52 15.02 17.74 -11.62
CA GLN A 52 15.00 19.02 -10.90
C GLN A 52 14.46 18.94 -9.47
N LEU A 53 13.83 17.81 -9.09
CA LEU A 53 13.33 17.57 -7.75
C LEU A 53 14.31 16.72 -6.95
N THR A 54 14.39 16.98 -5.65
CA THR A 54 15.22 16.18 -4.73
C THR A 54 14.35 15.20 -3.95
N PHE A 55 14.68 13.91 -4.02
CA PHE A 55 13.98 12.83 -3.31
C PHE A 55 14.86 12.20 -2.25
N GLN A 56 14.25 11.67 -1.19
CA GLN A 56 14.94 10.85 -0.19
C GLN A 56 14.11 9.64 0.26
N TYR A 57 14.81 8.63 0.79
CA TYR A 57 14.24 7.43 1.38
C TYR A 57 14.44 7.43 2.89
N LYS A 58 13.37 7.13 3.65
CA LYS A 58 13.43 6.89 5.10
C LYS A 58 12.88 5.50 5.41
N THR A 59 13.51 4.80 6.34
CA THR A 59 13.03 3.51 6.84
C THR A 59 12.13 3.62 8.07
N SER A 60 12.10 4.79 8.70
CA SER A 60 11.29 5.02 9.90
C SER A 60 10.93 6.49 10.09
N ILE A 61 9.88 6.73 10.87
CA ILE A 61 9.51 8.05 11.39
C ILE A 61 9.41 7.94 12.91
N ARG A 62 10.06 8.86 13.63
CA ARG A 62 9.97 8.95 15.09
C ARG A 62 8.62 9.47 15.52
N LYS A 63 8.15 9.02 16.68
CA LYS A 63 6.90 9.53 17.27
C LYS A 63 6.98 11.03 17.58
N GLU A 64 8.17 11.52 17.90
CA GLU A 64 8.46 12.95 18.06
C GLU A 64 8.18 13.74 16.78
N GLU A 65 8.63 13.27 15.60
CA GLU A 65 8.35 13.92 14.31
C GLU A 65 6.84 14.02 14.05
N ILE A 66 6.08 12.96 14.38
CA ILE A 66 4.62 12.93 14.27
C ILE A 66 3.97 13.96 15.19
N ASN A 67 4.42 14.00 16.44
CA ASN A 67 3.91 14.93 17.43
C ASN A 67 4.20 16.39 17.06
N GLU A 68 5.39 16.70 16.53
CA GLU A 68 5.72 18.05 16.07
C GLU A 68 4.89 18.47 14.85
N ALA A 69 4.62 17.55 13.91
CA ALA A 69 3.71 17.83 12.80
C ALA A 69 2.27 18.14 13.29
N LEU A 70 1.78 17.38 14.27
CA LEU A 70 0.47 17.61 14.88
C LEU A 70 0.38 18.96 15.60
N LYS A 71 1.42 19.34 16.36
CA LYS A 71 1.48 20.63 17.07
C LYS A 71 1.45 21.85 16.14
N LYS A 72 1.98 21.71 14.91
CA LYS A 72 1.88 22.76 13.88
C LYS A 72 0.43 23.00 13.44
N ILE A 73 -0.45 22.02 13.59
CA ILE A 73 -1.88 22.11 13.24
C ILE A 73 -2.69 22.65 14.41
N ASP A 74 -2.49 22.09 15.61
CA ASP A 74 -3.18 22.51 16.82
C ASP A 74 -2.28 22.28 18.06
N PRO A 75 -2.07 23.29 18.92
CA PRO A 75 -1.21 23.17 20.11
C PRO A 75 -1.63 22.10 21.12
N GLU A 76 -2.87 21.62 21.11
CA GLU A 76 -3.35 20.55 22.00
C GLU A 76 -3.06 19.14 21.47
N LEU A 77 -2.61 19.00 20.21
CA LEU A 77 -2.27 17.71 19.60
C LEU A 77 -0.79 17.34 19.82
N GLY A 78 -0.45 16.05 19.70
CA GLY A 78 0.94 15.59 19.78
C GLY A 78 1.60 15.74 21.16
N GLN A 79 0.83 15.77 22.24
CA GLN A 79 1.34 16.09 23.59
C GLN A 79 2.01 14.92 24.32
N THR A 80 1.72 13.67 23.92
CA THR A 80 2.15 12.49 24.66
C THR A 80 3.33 11.78 24.01
N LEU A 81 4.37 11.51 24.78
CA LEU A 81 5.49 10.66 24.40
C LEU A 81 6.07 9.95 25.64
N PHE A 82 5.69 8.69 25.85
CA PHE A 82 6.13 7.92 27.02
C PHE A 82 7.52 7.30 26.85
N VAL A 83 7.87 6.92 25.62
CA VAL A 83 9.16 6.33 25.28
C VAL A 83 9.83 7.23 24.23
N PRO A 84 10.90 7.97 24.57
CA PRO A 84 11.47 9.01 23.71
C PRO A 84 11.91 8.51 22.32
N ASN A 85 12.43 7.28 22.24
CA ASN A 85 12.95 6.70 21.00
C ASN A 85 11.90 5.91 20.21
N SER A 86 10.60 6.11 20.50
CA SER A 86 9.51 5.44 19.78
C SER A 86 9.51 5.83 18.30
N SER A 87 9.28 4.85 17.43
CA SER A 87 9.19 5.05 15.99
C SER A 87 8.25 4.04 15.34
N ILE A 88 7.75 4.38 14.16
CA ILE A 88 7.13 3.43 13.23
C ILE A 88 8.09 3.10 12.09
N LYS A 89 8.00 1.87 11.59
CA LYS A 89 8.84 1.33 10.52
C LYS A 89 7.96 0.61 9.51
N PRO A 90 7.42 1.32 8.49
CA PRO A 90 6.74 0.67 7.38
C PRO A 90 7.74 -0.20 6.62
N ASP A 91 7.39 -1.45 6.31
CA ASP A 91 8.33 -2.42 5.73
C ASP A 91 8.87 -1.99 4.35
N GLY A 92 8.10 -1.20 3.61
CA GLY A 92 8.51 -0.60 2.34
C GLY A 92 9.10 0.80 2.45
N GLY A 93 9.21 1.34 3.66
CA GLY A 93 9.74 2.67 3.94
C GLY A 93 8.85 3.82 3.50
N ILE A 94 9.45 5.01 3.47
CA ILE A 94 8.83 6.29 3.14
C ILE A 94 9.69 6.97 2.09
N ILE A 95 9.06 7.47 1.03
CA ILE A 95 9.69 8.33 0.02
C ILE A 95 9.18 9.76 0.24
N GLU A 96 10.10 10.71 0.28
CA GLU A 96 9.81 12.14 0.40
C GLU A 96 10.42 12.92 -0.77
N VAL A 97 9.78 14.06 -1.10
CA VAL A 97 10.30 15.07 -2.02
C VAL A 97 10.52 16.37 -1.26
N LYS A 98 11.57 17.10 -1.58
CA LYS A 98 11.81 18.43 -1.01
C LYS A 98 11.00 19.49 -1.77
N ASP A 99 10.19 20.27 -1.05
CA ASP A 99 9.40 21.34 -1.65
C ASP A 99 10.19 22.66 -1.80
N ASP A 100 9.55 23.65 -2.43
CA ASP A 100 10.15 24.95 -2.73
C ASP A 100 10.51 25.76 -1.47
N ASN A 101 9.89 25.44 -0.33
CA ASN A 101 10.19 26.04 0.97
C ASN A 101 11.29 25.27 1.72
N GLY A 102 11.76 24.15 1.15
CA GLY A 102 12.79 23.30 1.72
C GLY A 102 12.27 22.26 2.70
N GLU A 103 10.96 22.10 2.83
CA GLU A 103 10.34 21.07 3.68
C GLU A 103 10.26 19.74 2.94
N TRP A 104 10.39 18.63 3.68
CA TRP A 104 10.24 17.29 3.11
C TRP A 104 8.79 16.84 3.16
N ARG A 105 8.25 16.47 2.01
CA ARG A 105 6.85 16.10 1.82
C ARG A 105 6.75 14.64 1.39
N ILE A 106 5.97 13.83 2.11
CA ILE A 106 5.81 12.42 1.79
C ILE A 106 5.11 12.25 0.43
N VAL A 107 5.70 11.45 -0.46
CA VAL A 107 5.10 11.08 -1.74
C VAL A 107 4.69 9.61 -1.81
N LEU A 108 5.25 8.74 -0.96
CA LEU A 108 4.85 7.34 -0.84
C LEU A 108 5.17 6.77 0.54
N VAL A 109 4.25 5.98 1.10
CA VAL A 109 4.53 5.02 2.17
C VAL A 109 4.01 3.66 1.73
N SER A 110 4.85 2.65 1.77
CA SER A 110 4.49 1.30 1.32
C SER A 110 4.66 0.25 2.42
N GLU A 111 3.72 -0.69 2.47
CA GLU A 111 3.75 -1.81 3.40
C GLU A 111 3.19 -3.06 2.72
N ALA A 112 3.80 -4.22 2.96
CA ALA A 112 3.32 -5.49 2.44
C ALA A 112 3.04 -6.44 3.61
N LYS A 113 1.88 -7.10 3.60
CA LYS A 113 1.46 -8.05 4.64
C LYS A 113 1.03 -9.36 4.02
N HIS A 114 1.59 -10.44 4.58
CA HIS A 114 1.27 -11.81 4.23
C HIS A 114 0.46 -12.46 5.36
N GLN A 115 -0.71 -13.06 5.03
CA GLN A 115 -1.47 -13.85 5.99
C GLN A 115 -2.21 -15.01 5.33
N GLY A 116 -2.16 -16.18 5.99
CA GLY A 116 -2.80 -17.41 5.55
C GLY A 116 -1.90 -18.23 4.61
N LYS A 117 -1.47 -19.40 5.10
CA LYS A 117 -0.59 -20.34 4.37
C LYS A 117 -1.34 -21.52 3.76
N ASP A 118 -2.67 -21.46 3.72
CA ASP A 118 -3.52 -22.59 3.32
C ASP A 118 -3.20 -23.08 1.90
N ILE A 119 -2.97 -22.16 0.96
CA ILE A 119 -2.56 -22.49 -0.41
C ILE A 119 -1.26 -23.30 -0.45
N GLU A 120 -0.24 -22.87 0.32
CA GLU A 120 1.05 -23.54 0.38
C GLU A 120 0.94 -24.92 1.05
N ASN A 121 0.20 -25.01 2.15
CA ASN A 121 -0.02 -26.24 2.90
C ASN A 121 -0.74 -27.29 2.04
N ILE A 122 -1.81 -26.89 1.35
CA ILE A 122 -2.59 -27.78 0.47
C ILE A 122 -1.72 -28.28 -0.69
N LYS A 123 -0.96 -27.40 -1.34
CA LYS A 123 -0.02 -27.78 -2.42
C LYS A 123 1.04 -28.78 -1.94
N LYS A 124 1.49 -28.67 -0.68
CA LYS A 124 2.44 -29.59 -0.05
C LYS A 124 1.80 -30.85 0.55
N GLY A 125 0.47 -30.97 0.55
CA GLY A 125 -0.24 -32.08 1.19
C GLY A 125 -0.18 -32.04 2.72
N ILE A 126 0.15 -30.90 3.32
CA ILE A 126 0.21 -30.73 4.78
C ILE A 126 -1.23 -30.56 5.29
N GLN A 127 -1.55 -31.23 6.38
CA GLN A 127 -2.77 -30.99 7.16
C GLN A 127 -2.40 -30.14 8.39
N VAL A 128 -3.38 -29.39 8.88
CA VAL A 128 -3.23 -28.43 9.97
C VAL A 128 -4.29 -28.67 11.06
N GLY A 129 -4.25 -27.84 12.11
CA GLY A 129 -5.13 -27.95 13.27
C GLY A 129 -4.46 -28.72 14.41
N THR A 130 -5.04 -28.69 15.61
CA THR A 130 -4.45 -29.33 16.79
C THR A 130 -4.29 -30.85 16.68
N ALA A 131 -5.08 -31.47 15.80
CA ALA A 131 -5.04 -32.90 15.51
C ALA A 131 -4.47 -33.21 14.11
N ASP A 132 -3.87 -32.22 13.43
CA ASP A 132 -3.28 -32.35 12.09
C ASP A 132 -4.19 -33.04 11.07
N ASN A 133 -5.48 -32.73 11.10
CA ASN A 133 -6.51 -33.40 10.29
C ASN A 133 -7.36 -32.45 9.44
N GLN A 134 -7.04 -31.16 9.43
CA GLN A 134 -7.78 -30.13 8.68
C GLN A 134 -6.99 -29.69 7.46
N ASP A 135 -7.67 -29.31 6.38
CA ASP A 135 -7.02 -28.71 5.21
C ASP A 135 -6.80 -27.20 5.34
N LEU A 136 -7.58 -26.55 6.19
CA LEU A 136 -7.64 -25.11 6.35
C LEU A 136 -7.39 -24.74 7.81
N MET A 137 -6.61 -23.69 8.01
CA MET A 137 -6.40 -23.06 9.31
C MET A 137 -7.43 -21.96 9.51
N ALA A 138 -8.03 -21.90 10.70
CA ALA A 138 -8.85 -20.75 11.08
C ALA A 138 -7.98 -19.48 11.07
N ALA A 139 -8.36 -18.47 10.28
CA ALA A 139 -7.55 -17.29 10.10
C ALA A 139 -7.45 -16.45 11.39
N GLY A 140 -6.23 -16.06 11.76
CA GLY A 140 -5.99 -15.14 12.88
C GLY A 140 -6.38 -13.69 12.56
N ASN A 141 -6.08 -12.78 13.48
CA ASN A 141 -6.39 -11.34 13.39
C ASN A 141 -5.15 -10.43 13.38
N ALA A 142 -3.94 -10.98 13.20
CA ALA A 142 -2.69 -10.22 13.27
C ALA A 142 -2.60 -9.06 12.25
N ILE A 143 -3.36 -9.14 11.15
CA ILE A 143 -3.49 -8.11 10.13
C ILE A 143 -4.10 -6.79 10.65
N GLU A 144 -4.88 -6.82 11.74
CA GLU A 144 -5.48 -5.62 12.33
C GLU A 144 -4.41 -4.61 12.80
N ARG A 145 -3.18 -5.06 13.05
CA ARG A 145 -2.05 -4.18 13.42
C ARG A 145 -1.68 -3.16 12.34
N SER A 146 -2.04 -3.39 11.08
CA SER A 146 -1.79 -2.45 9.98
C SER A 146 -2.42 -1.08 10.23
N HIS A 147 -3.57 -1.04 10.91
CA HIS A 147 -4.26 0.22 11.25
C HIS A 147 -3.42 1.18 12.08
N LYS A 148 -2.50 0.66 12.91
CA LYS A 148 -1.63 1.49 13.75
C LYS A 148 -0.69 2.33 12.90
N ASN A 149 0.03 1.74 11.94
CA ASN A 149 0.94 2.49 11.07
C ASN A 149 0.15 3.44 10.15
N ILE A 150 -1.01 3.02 9.64
CA ILE A 150 -1.91 3.87 8.84
C ILE A 150 -2.31 5.13 9.62
N SER A 151 -2.76 4.96 10.87
CA SER A 151 -3.19 6.09 11.73
C SER A 151 -2.03 7.03 12.05
N GLU A 152 -0.84 6.49 12.28
CA GLU A 152 0.37 7.29 12.57
C GLU A 152 0.79 8.16 11.37
N ILE A 153 0.76 7.61 10.15
CA ILE A 153 1.05 8.40 8.93
C ILE A 153 -0.09 9.38 8.64
N ALA A 154 -1.35 8.99 8.87
CA ALA A 154 -2.50 9.89 8.68
C ALA A 154 -2.38 11.13 9.57
N ASN A 155 -1.99 10.93 10.84
CA ASN A 155 -1.69 12.02 11.77
C ASN A 155 -0.51 12.88 11.32
N TYR A 156 0.58 12.24 10.86
CA TYR A 156 1.75 12.98 10.36
C TYR A 156 1.42 13.85 9.14
N MET A 157 0.54 13.36 8.27
CA MET A 157 0.11 14.02 7.04
C MET A 157 -1.24 14.73 7.19
N LEU A 158 -1.65 15.10 8.41
CA LEU A 158 -2.99 15.65 8.66
C LEU A 158 -3.19 17.03 7.97
N SER A 159 -2.12 17.77 7.71
CA SER A 159 -2.13 19.03 6.94
C SER A 159 -2.12 18.83 5.42
N GLU A 160 -1.97 17.59 4.94
CA GLU A 160 -1.81 17.27 3.52
C GLU A 160 -3.16 17.00 2.85
N SER A 161 -3.26 17.32 1.55
CA SER A 161 -4.43 17.01 0.73
C SER A 161 -4.31 15.68 -0.04
N HIS A 162 -3.27 14.90 0.25
CA HIS A 162 -3.05 13.55 -0.26
C HIS A 162 -2.63 12.60 0.86
N PHE A 163 -2.85 11.31 0.66
CA PHE A 163 -2.50 10.24 1.58
C PHE A 163 -1.97 9.02 0.82
N PRO A 164 -0.67 9.01 0.46
CA PRO A 164 -0.07 8.02 -0.42
C PRO A 164 0.37 6.76 0.34
N TYR A 165 -0.50 6.23 1.19
CA TYR A 165 -0.28 4.99 1.90
C TYR A 165 -0.78 3.82 1.04
N VAL A 166 0.12 2.92 0.65
CA VAL A 166 -0.22 1.69 -0.06
C VAL A 166 0.01 0.46 0.81
N LEU A 167 -1.01 -0.39 0.90
CA LEU A 167 -0.96 -1.66 1.62
C LEU A 167 -1.16 -2.82 0.64
N PHE A 168 -0.12 -3.61 0.44
CA PHE A 168 -0.15 -4.82 -0.38
C PHE A 168 -0.48 -6.04 0.47
N LEU A 169 -1.48 -6.81 0.06
CA LEU A 169 -1.96 -8.00 0.75
C LEU A 169 -1.77 -9.23 -0.12
N GLU A 170 -1.22 -10.29 0.46
CA GLU A 170 -1.08 -11.60 -0.19
C GLU A 170 -1.33 -12.76 0.78
N GLY A 171 -1.70 -13.90 0.21
CA GLY A 171 -2.02 -15.11 0.94
C GLY A 171 -3.51 -15.44 0.98
N SER A 172 -3.80 -16.65 1.44
CA SER A 172 -5.14 -17.27 1.40
C SER A 172 -6.21 -16.57 2.25
N ASN A 173 -5.83 -15.63 3.12
CA ASN A 173 -6.81 -14.86 3.91
C ASN A 173 -7.30 -13.59 3.19
N PHE A 174 -6.78 -13.29 1.99
CA PHE A 174 -7.12 -12.07 1.24
C PHE A 174 -7.69 -12.37 -0.15
N LEU A 175 -8.36 -13.53 -0.30
CA LEU A 175 -8.96 -13.92 -1.57
C LEU A 175 -10.09 -12.96 -1.98
N THR A 176 -10.18 -12.69 -3.28
CA THR A 176 -11.32 -11.98 -3.89
C THR A 176 -12.05 -12.83 -4.94
N GLU A 177 -11.54 -14.03 -5.20
CA GLU A 177 -12.15 -15.06 -6.04
C GLU A 177 -12.00 -16.45 -5.43
N THR A 178 -12.99 -17.32 -5.67
CA THR A 178 -12.92 -18.70 -5.23
C THR A 178 -11.89 -19.46 -6.06
N ILE A 179 -10.97 -20.14 -5.39
CA ILE A 179 -9.92 -20.93 -6.04
C ILE A 179 -10.04 -22.40 -5.68
N SER A 180 -9.55 -23.26 -6.56
CA SER A 180 -9.47 -24.71 -6.33
C SER A 180 -8.02 -25.17 -6.45
N ILE A 181 -7.58 -25.93 -5.46
CA ILE A 181 -6.19 -26.36 -5.32
C ILE A 181 -6.17 -27.88 -5.24
N LYS A 182 -5.39 -28.50 -6.11
CA LYS A 182 -5.19 -29.95 -6.11
C LYS A 182 -4.09 -30.33 -5.12
N ARG A 183 -4.40 -31.22 -4.18
CA ARG A 183 -3.45 -31.83 -3.26
C ARG A 183 -2.61 -32.90 -3.96
N PRO A 184 -1.45 -33.29 -3.41
CA PRO A 184 -0.63 -34.39 -3.95
C PRO A 184 -1.37 -35.74 -4.04
N ASP A 185 -2.33 -35.99 -3.15
CA ASP A 185 -3.19 -37.18 -3.14
C ASP A 185 -4.29 -37.17 -4.23
N GLY A 186 -4.37 -36.11 -5.03
CA GLY A 186 -5.34 -35.94 -6.11
C GLY A 186 -6.64 -35.25 -5.71
N ARG A 187 -6.91 -35.07 -4.42
CA ARG A 187 -8.11 -34.39 -3.91
C ARG A 187 -8.08 -32.91 -4.24
N ILE A 188 -9.24 -32.36 -4.60
CA ILE A 188 -9.40 -30.92 -4.87
C ILE A 188 -9.98 -30.26 -3.61
N VAL A 189 -9.29 -29.23 -3.12
CA VAL A 189 -9.75 -28.38 -2.02
C VAL A 189 -10.17 -27.04 -2.61
N THR A 190 -11.41 -26.65 -2.36
CA THR A 190 -11.98 -25.37 -2.80
C THR A 190 -11.93 -24.37 -1.65
N LEU A 191 -11.34 -23.20 -1.92
CA LEU A 191 -11.25 -22.09 -0.97
C LEU A 191 -12.24 -21.02 -1.41
N GLU A 192 -13.36 -20.93 -0.69
CA GLU A 192 -14.37 -19.92 -0.93
C GLU A 192 -13.91 -18.57 -0.40
N TYR A 193 -13.78 -17.58 -1.28
CA TYR A 193 -13.25 -16.26 -0.90
C TYR A 193 -14.14 -15.53 0.11
N ASN A 194 -15.45 -15.80 0.11
CA ASN A 194 -16.43 -15.20 1.01
C ASN A 194 -16.61 -15.96 2.34
N SER A 195 -15.75 -16.95 2.61
CA SER A 195 -15.79 -17.69 3.88
C SER A 195 -15.17 -16.88 5.02
N GLY A 196 -15.95 -16.60 6.06
CA GLY A 196 -15.48 -15.91 7.27
C GLY A 196 -14.44 -16.70 8.08
N MET A 197 -14.27 -18.00 7.78
CA MET A 197 -13.19 -18.82 8.35
C MET A 197 -11.81 -18.39 7.82
N LEU A 198 -11.75 -17.94 6.56
CA LEU A 198 -10.51 -17.60 5.85
C LEU A 198 -10.34 -16.09 5.68
N ASN A 199 -11.36 -15.40 5.16
CA ASN A 199 -11.19 -14.05 4.66
C ASN A 199 -11.04 -13.02 5.79
N ARG A 200 -10.06 -12.12 5.64
CA ARG A 200 -9.76 -11.05 6.60
C ARG A 200 -9.70 -9.66 5.95
N LEU A 201 -10.14 -9.51 4.69
CA LEU A 201 -10.18 -8.20 4.01
C LEU A 201 -11.04 -7.20 4.78
N ASP A 202 -12.18 -7.61 5.33
CA ASP A 202 -13.06 -6.73 6.11
C ASP A 202 -12.43 -6.22 7.41
N ARG A 203 -11.31 -6.80 7.85
CA ARG A 203 -10.52 -6.25 8.96
C ARG A 203 -9.74 -5.00 8.57
N LEU A 204 -9.67 -4.66 7.29
CA LEU A 204 -8.91 -3.54 6.74
C LEU A 204 -9.76 -2.49 6.03
N THR A 205 -11.00 -2.80 5.64
CA THR A 205 -11.86 -1.89 4.86
C THR A 205 -12.22 -0.59 5.61
N SER A 206 -12.06 -0.54 6.93
CA SER A 206 -12.18 0.71 7.68
C SER A 206 -11.07 1.71 7.34
N ALA A 207 -9.87 1.25 6.93
CA ALA A 207 -8.75 2.13 6.58
C ALA A 207 -8.97 2.92 5.28
N ASN A 208 -9.95 2.52 4.47
CA ASN A 208 -10.32 3.22 3.24
C ASN A 208 -11.81 3.57 3.18
N TYR A 209 -12.51 3.55 4.32
CA TYR A 209 -13.95 3.87 4.43
C TYR A 209 -14.86 3.00 3.57
N GLY A 210 -14.45 1.77 3.25
CA GLY A 210 -15.19 0.88 2.34
C GLY A 210 -15.17 1.34 0.88
N MET A 211 -14.26 2.23 0.50
CA MET A 211 -14.00 2.56 -0.90
C MET A 211 -13.40 1.34 -1.64
N PRO A 212 -13.45 1.31 -2.98
CA PRO A 212 -12.95 0.16 -3.74
C PRO A 212 -11.48 -0.15 -3.43
N ILE A 213 -11.19 -1.43 -3.21
CA ILE A 213 -9.81 -1.97 -3.18
C ILE A 213 -9.20 -1.96 -4.58
N ASN A 214 -7.91 -2.27 -4.68
CA ASN A 214 -7.14 -2.28 -5.94
C ASN A 214 -7.26 -0.96 -6.71
N THR A 215 -7.32 0.15 -5.96
CA THR A 215 -7.57 1.50 -6.48
C THR A 215 -6.63 2.48 -5.80
N ASN A 216 -6.07 3.40 -6.58
CA ASN A 216 -5.31 4.52 -6.08
C ASN A 216 -6.27 5.53 -5.43
N LEU A 217 -6.18 5.66 -4.11
CA LEU A 217 -6.99 6.54 -3.27
C LEU A 217 -6.14 7.68 -2.66
N CYS A 218 -5.01 8.00 -3.30
CA CYS A 218 -4.04 8.97 -2.80
C CYS A 218 -4.63 10.39 -2.65
N GLU A 219 -5.51 10.84 -3.54
CA GLU A 219 -6.16 12.15 -3.41
C GLU A 219 -7.23 12.11 -2.28
N ASN A 220 -7.06 12.97 -1.26
CA ASN A 220 -7.98 12.97 -0.12
C ASN A 220 -9.39 13.38 -0.54
N LYS A 221 -10.40 12.72 0.02
CA LYS A 221 -11.80 13.03 -0.28
C LYS A 221 -12.37 13.97 0.78
N PHE A 222 -13.00 15.05 0.35
CA PHE A 222 -13.75 15.93 1.25
C PHE A 222 -15.24 15.58 1.19
N VAL A 223 -15.82 15.27 2.35
CA VAL A 223 -17.25 14.99 2.50
C VAL A 223 -17.93 16.07 3.33
N LYS A 224 -19.20 16.34 3.03
CA LYS A 224 -20.01 17.30 3.77
C LYS A 224 -21.08 16.58 4.56
N HIS A 225 -21.22 16.95 5.83
CA HIS A 225 -22.35 16.54 6.66
C HIS A 225 -22.85 17.75 7.44
N LYS A 226 -24.04 18.25 7.06
CA LYS A 226 -24.61 19.50 7.57
C LYS A 226 -23.64 20.68 7.30
N ASP A 227 -23.20 21.36 8.34
CA ASP A 227 -22.26 22.47 8.35
C ASP A 227 -20.79 22.03 8.38
N LYS A 228 -20.51 20.73 8.54
CA LYS A 228 -19.16 20.20 8.66
C LYS A 228 -18.61 19.74 7.31
N THR A 229 -17.38 20.15 7.01
CA THR A 229 -16.56 19.57 5.94
C THR A 229 -15.48 18.72 6.59
N ILE A 230 -15.36 17.46 6.18
CA ILE A 230 -14.45 16.48 6.76
C ILE A 230 -13.55 15.95 5.66
N MET A 231 -12.24 16.03 5.87
CA MET A 231 -11.24 15.40 5.00
C MET A 231 -11.10 13.93 5.36
N LEU A 232 -11.11 13.05 4.36
CA LEU A 232 -10.93 11.62 4.49
C LEU A 232 -9.59 11.22 3.89
N GLN A 233 -8.71 10.67 4.72
CA GLN A 233 -7.44 10.06 4.32
C GLN A 233 -7.66 8.56 4.14
N ALA A 234 -7.76 8.08 2.90
CA ALA A 234 -8.11 6.69 2.59
C ALA A 234 -6.88 5.91 2.12
N THR A 235 -6.54 4.81 2.80
CA THR A 235 -5.43 3.94 2.39
C THR A 235 -5.74 3.25 1.06
N SER A 236 -4.77 3.22 0.15
CA SER A 236 -4.87 2.44 -1.08
C SER A 236 -4.55 0.96 -0.77
N ILE A 237 -5.60 0.16 -0.60
CA ILE A 237 -5.47 -1.27 -0.27
C ILE A 237 -5.47 -2.09 -1.55
N TYR A 238 -4.40 -2.84 -1.78
CA TYR A 238 -4.24 -3.73 -2.92
C TYR A 238 -4.12 -5.18 -2.45
N THR A 239 -4.75 -6.11 -3.17
CA THR A 239 -4.67 -7.53 -2.88
C THR A 239 -4.53 -8.38 -4.13
N GLN A 240 -3.70 -9.41 -4.03
CA GLN A 240 -3.60 -10.46 -5.02
C GLN A 240 -4.74 -11.47 -4.80
N GLY A 241 -5.83 -11.27 -5.54
CA GLY A 241 -7.14 -11.91 -5.29
C GLY A 241 -7.18 -13.44 -5.37
N ASN A 242 -6.23 -14.04 -6.08
CA ASN A 242 -6.07 -15.49 -6.21
C ASN A 242 -5.16 -16.09 -5.11
N GLY A 243 -4.68 -15.27 -4.17
CA GLY A 243 -3.82 -15.65 -3.05
C GLY A 243 -2.38 -15.99 -3.44
N GLU A 244 -1.97 -15.73 -4.68
CA GLU A 244 -0.58 -15.85 -5.12
C GLU A 244 0.29 -14.71 -4.57
N LYS A 245 1.60 -14.84 -4.78
CA LYS A 245 2.56 -13.77 -4.47
C LYS A 245 2.36 -12.61 -5.44
N TRP A 246 2.71 -11.41 -5.00
CA TRP A 246 2.75 -10.23 -5.86
C TRP A 246 3.79 -10.34 -6.98
N ASP A 247 3.45 -9.84 -8.16
CA ASP A 247 4.42 -9.53 -9.20
C ASP A 247 5.13 -8.21 -8.88
N ASN A 248 6.47 -8.23 -8.87
CA ASN A 248 7.28 -7.08 -8.48
C ASN A 248 7.09 -5.88 -9.42
N LYS A 249 6.84 -6.12 -10.71
CA LYS A 249 6.60 -5.06 -11.69
C LYS A 249 5.22 -4.44 -11.49
N GLU A 250 4.21 -5.23 -11.14
CA GLU A 250 2.90 -4.73 -10.76
C GLU A 250 2.96 -3.82 -9.51
N MET A 251 3.62 -4.29 -8.44
CA MET A 251 3.84 -3.48 -7.23
C MET A 251 4.54 -2.16 -7.55
N PHE A 252 5.62 -2.21 -8.34
CA PHE A 252 6.35 -1.01 -8.78
C PHE A 252 5.44 -0.03 -9.53
N ASN A 253 4.64 -0.52 -10.48
CA ASN A 253 3.74 0.33 -11.27
C ASN A 253 2.70 1.02 -10.38
N ILE A 254 2.13 0.30 -9.41
CA ILE A 254 1.17 0.86 -8.44
C ILE A 254 1.85 1.95 -7.60
N MET A 255 3.04 1.67 -7.07
CA MET A 255 3.79 2.60 -6.22
C MET A 255 4.20 3.86 -7.00
N ILE A 256 4.59 3.73 -8.27
CA ILE A 256 4.87 4.87 -9.15
C ILE A 256 3.60 5.69 -9.41
N GLU A 257 2.48 5.04 -9.70
CA GLU A 257 1.21 5.75 -9.95
C GLU A 257 0.77 6.58 -8.73
N ILE A 258 0.87 6.00 -7.53
CA ILE A 258 0.57 6.69 -6.27
C ILE A 258 1.53 7.86 -6.06
N SER A 259 2.84 7.64 -6.23
CA SER A 259 3.86 8.69 -6.08
C SER A 259 3.64 9.87 -7.03
N LYS A 260 3.31 9.59 -8.29
CA LYS A 260 2.99 10.64 -9.28
C LYS A 260 1.70 11.39 -8.93
N THR A 261 0.74 10.71 -8.31
CA THR A 261 -0.47 11.36 -7.79
C THR A 261 -0.12 12.33 -6.66
N SER A 262 0.76 11.94 -5.74
CA SER A 262 1.28 12.81 -4.68
C SER A 262 1.97 14.06 -5.24
N LEU A 263 2.88 13.87 -6.22
CA LEU A 263 3.58 14.98 -6.86
C LEU A 263 2.63 15.95 -7.56
N LYS A 264 1.56 15.43 -8.18
CA LYS A 264 0.50 16.27 -8.76
C LYS A 264 -0.21 17.10 -7.68
N MET A 265 -0.53 16.50 -6.53
CA MET A 265 -1.19 17.19 -5.41
C MET A 265 -0.29 18.25 -4.77
N LEU A 266 1.03 18.02 -4.77
CA LEU A 266 2.05 18.96 -4.31
C LEU A 266 2.47 19.99 -5.37
N GLY A 267 1.82 20.03 -6.53
CA GLY A 267 2.31 20.79 -7.69
C GLY A 267 2.51 22.28 -7.45
N SER A 268 1.72 22.91 -6.57
CA SER A 268 1.91 24.32 -6.18
C SER A 268 3.21 24.57 -5.45
N ASP A 269 3.62 23.60 -4.62
CA ASP A 269 4.75 23.70 -3.71
C ASP A 269 6.06 23.20 -4.36
N LEU A 270 5.97 22.68 -5.58
CA LEU A 270 7.09 22.21 -6.39
C LEU A 270 7.32 23.08 -7.64
N PHE A 271 6.45 24.07 -7.88
CA PHE A 271 6.40 24.82 -9.13
C PHE A 271 7.72 25.56 -9.41
N ASN A 272 8.34 26.17 -8.41
CA ASN A 272 9.56 26.94 -8.59
C ASN A 272 10.73 26.03 -8.97
N GLN A 273 10.90 24.89 -8.32
CA GLN A 273 11.93 23.91 -8.71
C GLN A 273 11.68 23.35 -10.12
N ILE A 274 10.41 23.14 -10.50
CA ILE A 274 10.06 22.60 -11.82
C ILE A 274 10.30 23.61 -12.95
N THR A 275 10.09 24.91 -12.69
CA THR A 275 10.12 25.95 -13.73
C THR A 275 11.41 26.76 -13.78
N LYS A 276 12.20 26.81 -12.71
CA LYS A 276 13.53 27.40 -12.71
C LYS A 276 14.48 26.46 -13.47
N LYS A 277 14.55 26.64 -14.79
CA LYS A 277 15.70 26.19 -15.59
C LYS A 277 16.94 27.02 -15.25
#